data_AF-A0A3P6S8H3-F1
#
_entry.id   AF-A0A3P6S8H3-F1
#
_cell.length_a   1.000
_cell.length_b   1.000
_cell.length_c   1.000
_cell.angle_alpha   90.00
_cell.angle_beta   90.00
_cell.angle_gamma   90.00
#
_symmetry.space_group_name_H-M   'P 1'
#
loop_
_entity.id
_entity.type
_entity.pdbx_description
1 polymer ?
#
loop_
_entity_poly.entity_id
_entity_poly.type
_entity_poly.pdbx_seq_one_letter_code
_entity_poly.pdbx_strand_id
1 'polypeptide(L)'
;MTRSVMELPYPNRDTLAFLCAHFQLVCENSTLNKMTPKVLARCIAPTIVGHVSARPLSMTQKTDEVAKQIAVVLALLDLPRDYWQQFYDFDKERPLLKSPTRYSPFIENFANRIGQRRRRR
;
A
#
# COMPACT_ATOMS: atom_id res chain seq x y z
N MET A 1 -11.26 7.74 0.59
CA MET A 1 -10.19 6.77 0.23
C MET A 1 -9.47 7.14 -1.05
N THR A 2 -10.18 7.37 -2.16
CA THR A 2 -9.60 7.69 -3.49
C THR A 2 -8.61 8.85 -3.50
N ARG A 3 -8.92 9.97 -2.81
CA ARG A 3 -7.99 11.11 -2.68
C ARG A 3 -6.62 10.70 -2.09
N SER A 4 -6.62 9.94 -1.01
CA SER A 4 -5.38 9.48 -0.35
C SER A 4 -4.54 8.57 -1.25
N VAL A 5 -5.20 7.76 -2.09
CA VAL A 5 -4.51 6.92 -3.09
C VAL A 5 -3.85 7.79 -4.17
N MET A 6 -4.51 8.87 -4.61
CA MET A 6 -3.97 9.79 -5.62
C MET A 6 -2.80 10.66 -5.10
N GLU A 7 -2.71 10.85 -3.78
CA GLU A 7 -1.61 11.57 -3.13
C GLU A 7 -0.35 10.71 -2.93
N LEU A 8 -0.42 9.39 -3.19
CA LEU A 8 0.74 8.50 -3.15
C LEU A 8 1.72 8.79 -4.30
N PRO A 9 3.04 8.63 -4.09
CA PRO A 9 4.01 8.59 -5.18
C PRO A 9 3.61 7.56 -6.23
N TYR A 10 3.79 7.87 -7.52
CA TYR A 10 3.35 6.98 -8.62
C TYR A 10 3.79 5.53 -8.46
N PRO A 11 5.06 5.20 -8.11
CA PRO A 11 5.44 3.81 -7.92
C PRO A 11 4.63 3.08 -6.84
N ASN A 12 4.33 3.77 -5.74
CA ASN A 12 3.54 3.23 -4.64
C ASN A 12 2.06 3.04 -5.05
N ARG A 13 1.49 4.04 -5.73
CA ARG A 13 0.11 3.99 -6.22
C ARG A 13 -0.11 2.85 -7.20
N ASP A 14 0.76 2.75 -8.21
CA ASP A 14 0.59 1.79 -9.30
C ASP A 14 0.82 0.36 -8.77
N THR A 15 1.82 0.15 -7.90
CA THR A 15 2.01 -1.12 -7.19
C THR A 15 0.79 -1.47 -6.32
N LEU A 16 0.28 -0.52 -5.55
CA LEU A 16 -0.89 -0.74 -4.70
C LEU A 16 -2.12 -1.11 -5.53
N ALA A 17 -2.33 -0.45 -6.66
CA ALA A 17 -3.45 -0.72 -7.55
C ALA A 17 -3.42 -2.16 -8.10
N PHE A 18 -2.25 -2.63 -8.55
CA PHE A 18 -2.09 -4.01 -9.00
C PHE A 18 -2.38 -5.01 -7.88
N LEU A 19 -1.84 -4.76 -6.67
CA LEU A 19 -2.08 -5.61 -5.50
C LEU A 19 -3.55 -5.65 -5.11
N CYS A 20 -4.23 -4.50 -5.02
CA CYS A 20 -5.64 -4.42 -4.67
C CYS A 20 -6.51 -5.19 -5.68
N ALA A 21 -6.27 -5.03 -6.98
CA ALA A 21 -6.99 -5.77 -8.00
C ALA A 21 -6.77 -7.30 -7.90
N HIS A 22 -5.54 -7.72 -7.60
CA HIS A 22 -5.22 -9.14 -7.36
C HIS A 22 -5.93 -9.67 -6.10
N PHE A 23 -5.90 -8.93 -5.00
CA PHE A 23 -6.54 -9.34 -3.76
C PHE A 23 -8.07 -9.41 -3.87
N GLN A 24 -8.69 -8.55 -4.66
CA GLN A 24 -10.11 -8.66 -4.98
C GLN A 24 -10.43 -10.00 -5.68
N LEU A 25 -9.61 -10.44 -6.64
CA LEU A 25 -9.76 -11.77 -7.27
C LEU A 25 -9.59 -12.90 -6.25
N VAL A 26 -8.61 -12.78 -5.34
CA VAL A 26 -8.43 -13.76 -4.26
C VAL A 26 -9.69 -13.86 -3.38
N CYS A 27 -10.29 -12.70 -3.03
CA CYS A 27 -11.50 -12.63 -2.21
C CYS A 27 -12.75 -13.16 -2.93
N GLU A 28 -12.89 -12.91 -4.23
CA GLU A 28 -13.97 -13.48 -5.06
C GLU A 28 -13.94 -15.02 -5.03
N ASN A 29 -12.74 -15.61 -4.93
CA ASN A 29 -12.53 -17.05 -4.82
C ASN A 29 -12.54 -17.59 -3.37
N SER A 30 -13.05 -16.81 -2.42
CA SER A 30 -13.04 -17.13 -0.99
C SER A 30 -13.80 -18.41 -0.62
N THR A 31 -14.73 -18.88 -1.44
CA THR A 31 -15.40 -20.17 -1.25
C THR A 31 -14.42 -21.35 -1.33
N LEU A 32 -13.38 -21.24 -2.17
CA LEU A 32 -12.35 -22.26 -2.40
C LEU A 32 -11.14 -22.06 -1.50
N ASN A 33 -10.57 -20.85 -1.46
CA ASN A 33 -9.31 -20.58 -0.77
C ASN A 33 -9.49 -20.10 0.69
N LYS A 34 -10.74 -19.87 1.13
CA LYS A 34 -11.13 -19.37 2.47
C LYS A 34 -10.59 -17.98 2.85
N MET A 35 -10.07 -17.23 1.88
CA MET A 35 -9.55 -15.88 2.05
C MET A 35 -10.65 -14.83 1.85
N THR A 36 -11.52 -14.66 2.85
CA THR A 36 -12.48 -13.54 2.85
C THR A 36 -11.74 -12.19 2.94
N PRO A 37 -12.36 -11.07 2.52
CA PRO A 37 -11.75 -9.73 2.65
C PRO A 37 -11.22 -9.43 4.05
N LYS A 38 -11.96 -9.84 5.10
CA LYS A 38 -11.57 -9.65 6.50
C LYS A 38 -10.35 -10.48 6.89
N VAL A 39 -10.27 -11.73 6.45
CA VAL A 39 -9.12 -12.61 6.72
C VAL A 39 -7.88 -12.08 5.98
N LEU A 40 -8.04 -11.76 4.70
CA LEU A 40 -6.96 -11.23 3.87
C LEU A 40 -6.44 -9.90 4.41
N ALA A 41 -7.32 -8.96 4.77
CA ALA A 41 -6.94 -7.67 5.35
C ALA A 41 -6.13 -7.83 6.64
N ARG A 42 -6.49 -8.76 7.53
CA ARG A 42 -5.72 -9.04 8.75
C ARG A 42 -4.29 -9.49 8.47
N CYS A 43 -4.07 -10.21 7.37
CA CYS A 43 -2.74 -10.70 6.99
C CYS A 43 -1.87 -9.61 6.36
N ILE A 44 -2.43 -8.79 5.46
CA ILE A 44 -1.64 -7.87 4.63
C ILE A 44 -1.55 -6.46 5.20
N ALA A 45 -2.45 -6.06 6.09
CA ALA A 45 -2.50 -4.70 6.61
C ALA A 45 -1.20 -4.22 7.29
N PRO A 46 -0.52 -5.03 8.12
CA PRO A 46 0.77 -4.64 8.69
C PRO A 46 1.85 -4.40 7.63
N THR A 47 1.81 -5.15 6.52
CA THR A 47 2.81 -5.09 5.45
C THR A 47 2.59 -3.90 4.51
N ILE A 48 1.33 -3.58 4.19
CA ILE A 48 0.99 -2.51 3.24
C ILE A 48 0.97 -1.14 3.93
N VAL A 49 0.33 -1.05 5.09
CA VAL A 49 0.16 0.23 5.79
C VAL A 49 1.41 0.60 6.58
N GLY A 50 2.11 -0.40 7.13
CA GLY A 50 3.30 -0.21 7.97
C GLY A 50 2.99 0.43 9.33
N HIS A 51 4.02 0.54 10.17
CA HIS A 51 3.93 1.22 11.47
C HIS A 51 4.50 2.63 11.39
N VAL A 52 3.77 3.60 11.92
CA VAL A 52 4.14 5.02 11.89
C VAL A 52 5.06 5.39 13.07
N SER A 53 4.96 4.68 14.21
CA SER A 53 5.61 5.12 15.45
C SER A 53 7.02 4.59 15.63
N ALA A 54 8.00 5.50 15.71
CA ALA A 54 9.34 5.22 16.25
C ALA A 54 9.36 5.12 17.78
N ARG A 55 8.25 5.47 18.46
CA ARG A 55 8.12 5.45 19.92
C ARG A 55 7.39 4.19 20.40
N PRO A 56 7.75 3.61 21.56
CA PRO A 56 6.99 2.52 22.14
C PRO A 56 5.53 2.91 22.38
N LEU A 57 4.61 2.12 21.84
CA LEU A 57 3.17 2.25 22.06
C LEU A 57 2.73 1.35 23.23
N SER A 58 1.69 1.78 23.96
CA SER A 58 1.00 0.92 24.92
C SER A 58 0.31 -0.26 24.21
N MET A 59 -0.10 -1.29 24.96
CA MET A 59 -0.81 -2.43 24.37
C MET A 59 -2.15 -2.02 23.75
N THR A 60 -2.89 -1.12 24.38
CA THR A 60 -4.15 -0.58 23.85
C THR A 60 -3.93 0.17 22.54
N GLN A 61 -2.92 1.04 22.50
CA GLN A 61 -2.56 1.78 21.28
C GLN A 61 -2.15 0.85 20.14
N LYS A 62 -1.40 -0.22 20.42
CA LYS A 62 -1.05 -1.22 19.39
C LYS A 62 -2.28 -1.89 18.80
N THR A 63 -3.23 -2.28 19.65
CA THR A 63 -4.49 -2.90 19.19
C THR A 63 -5.29 -1.95 18.31
N ASP A 64 -5.40 -0.68 18.71
CA ASP A 64 -6.10 0.34 17.94
C ASP A 64 -5.43 0.61 16.59
N GLU A 65 -4.09 0.65 16.54
CA GLU A 65 -3.33 0.79 15.30
C GLU A 65 -3.59 -0.38 14.34
N VAL A 66 -3.57 -1.63 14.85
CA VAL A 66 -3.89 -2.81 14.04
C VAL A 66 -5.32 -2.75 13.49
N ALA A 67 -6.28 -2.33 14.32
CA ALA A 67 -7.67 -2.18 13.88
C ALA A 67 -7.80 -1.14 12.75
N LYS A 68 -7.11 0.01 12.86
CA LYS A 68 -7.07 1.04 11.82
C LYS A 68 -6.41 0.53 10.54
N GLN A 69 -5.28 -0.18 10.64
CA GLN A 69 -4.61 -0.75 9.47
C GLN A 69 -5.54 -1.72 8.71
N ILE A 70 -6.24 -2.59 9.43
CA ILE A 70 -7.23 -3.51 8.84
C ILE A 70 -8.34 -2.72 8.15
N ALA A 71 -8.88 -1.69 8.80
CA ALA A 71 -9.94 -0.85 8.23
C ALA A 71 -9.48 -0.15 6.95
N VAL A 72 -8.24 0.33 6.89
CA VAL A 72 -7.64 0.92 5.68
C VAL A 72 -7.63 -0.10 4.55
N VAL A 73 -7.13 -1.32 4.77
CA VAL A 73 -7.09 -2.34 3.72
C VAL A 73 -8.48 -2.75 3.25
N LEU A 74 -9.44 -2.92 4.16
CA LEU A 74 -10.83 -3.21 3.79
C LEU A 74 -11.41 -2.11 2.90
N ALA A 75 -11.20 -0.84 3.25
CA ALA A 75 -11.65 0.29 2.46
C ALA A 75 -10.92 0.40 1.10
N LEU A 76 -9.70 -0.14 0.95
CA LEU A 76 -9.05 -0.26 -0.36
C LEU A 76 -9.71 -1.37 -1.18
N LEU A 77 -9.96 -2.54 -0.58
CA LEU A 77 -10.57 -3.68 -1.28
C LEU A 77 -12.02 -3.42 -1.71
N ASP A 78 -12.71 -2.51 -1.03
CA ASP A 78 -14.09 -2.11 -1.35
C ASP A 78 -14.18 -1.14 -2.56
N LEU A 79 -13.06 -0.55 -2.98
CA LEU A 79 -13.05 0.29 -4.18
C LEU A 79 -13.36 -0.53 -5.44
N PRO A 80 -14.09 0.02 -6.42
CA PRO A 80 -14.41 -0.69 -7.65
C PRO A 80 -13.17 -1.25 -8.38
N ARG A 81 -13.31 -2.40 -9.06
CA ARG A 81 -12.19 -3.06 -9.74
C ARG A 81 -11.60 -2.19 -10.87
N ASP A 82 -12.46 -1.51 -11.61
CA ASP A 82 -12.14 -0.57 -12.68
C ASP A 82 -11.41 0.68 -12.15
N TYR A 83 -11.69 1.11 -10.91
CA TYR A 83 -10.90 2.16 -10.26
C TYR A 83 -9.42 1.77 -10.18
N TRP A 84 -9.08 0.50 -9.99
CA TRP A 84 -7.68 0.08 -9.94
C TRP A 84 -7.04 -0.06 -11.32
N GLN A 85 -7.80 -0.54 -12.31
CA GLN A 85 -7.31 -0.83 -13.67
C GLN A 85 -6.64 0.38 -14.32
N GLN A 86 -7.18 1.58 -14.15
CA GLN A 86 -6.62 2.81 -14.73
C GLN A 86 -5.16 3.13 -14.36
N PHE A 87 -4.61 2.50 -13.31
CA PHE A 87 -3.25 2.76 -12.83
C PHE A 87 -2.20 1.75 -13.30
N TYR A 88 -2.63 0.61 -13.86
CA TYR A 88 -1.72 -0.44 -14.35
C TYR A 88 -2.14 -1.00 -15.72
N ASP A 89 -3.21 -0.48 -16.32
CA ASP A 89 -3.56 -0.79 -17.70
C ASP A 89 -2.55 -0.10 -18.62
N PHE A 90 -1.48 -0.84 -18.91
CA PHE A 90 -0.48 -0.46 -19.88
C PHE A 90 -1.06 -0.70 -21.26
N ASP A 91 -1.77 0.29 -21.78
CA ASP A 91 -1.87 0.40 -23.23
C ASP A 91 -0.43 0.35 -23.76
N LYS A 92 -0.11 -0.69 -24.54
CA LYS A 92 1.17 -1.46 -24.59
C LYS A 92 2.46 -0.67 -24.89
N GLU A 93 2.38 0.66 -24.95
CA GLU A 93 3.44 1.58 -25.34
C GLU A 93 3.61 2.75 -24.36
N ARG A 94 2.83 2.84 -23.27
CA ARG A 94 2.96 3.90 -22.28
C ARG A 94 3.89 3.47 -21.14
N PRO A 95 5.10 4.05 -21.02
CA PRO A 95 5.96 3.80 -19.86
C PRO A 95 5.21 4.23 -18.59
N LEU A 96 5.47 3.53 -17.48
CA LEU A 96 5.09 3.99 -16.14
C LEU A 96 5.40 5.47 -16.03
N LEU A 97 4.41 6.27 -15.62
CA LEU A 97 4.60 7.70 -15.41
C LEU A 97 5.81 7.86 -14.49
N LYS A 98 6.92 8.36 -15.04
CA LYS A 98 8.10 8.67 -14.24
C LYS A 98 7.62 9.66 -13.18
N SER A 99 7.93 9.37 -11.92
CA SER A 99 7.71 10.32 -10.82
C SER A 99 8.20 11.69 -11.30
N PRO A 100 7.42 12.78 -11.15
CA PRO A 100 7.91 14.10 -11.50
C PRO A 100 9.26 14.28 -10.84
N THR A 101 10.29 14.60 -11.62
CA THR A 101 11.66 14.82 -11.11
C THR A 101 11.76 16.08 -10.23
N ARG A 102 10.62 16.61 -9.77
CA ARG A 102 10.60 17.63 -8.72
C ARG A 102 11.13 16.97 -7.47
N TYR A 103 12.32 17.42 -7.10
CA TYR A 103 12.94 17.28 -5.80
C TYR A 103 11.93 16.90 -4.72
N SER A 104 11.92 15.63 -4.33
CA SER A 104 11.09 15.14 -3.24
C SER A 104 11.99 14.98 -2.03
N PRO A 105 11.78 15.74 -0.94
CA PRO A 105 12.50 15.57 0.32
C PRO A 105 12.43 14.14 0.85
N PHE A 106 11.40 13.37 0.44
CA PHE A 106 11.28 11.95 0.76
C PHE A 106 12.38 11.11 0.08
N ILE A 107 12.65 11.33 -1.22
CA ILE A 107 13.66 10.56 -1.96
C ILE A 107 15.06 10.88 -1.44
N GLU A 108 15.34 12.15 -1.13
CA GLU A 108 16.61 12.55 -0.52
C GLU A 108 16.78 11.93 0.88
N ASN A 109 15.75 12.03 1.74
CA ASN A 109 15.80 11.43 3.08
C ASN A 109 15.93 9.90 3.04
N PHE A 110 15.30 9.25 2.05
CA PHE A 110 15.46 7.82 1.84
C PHE A 110 16.89 7.48 1.41
N ALA A 111 17.42 8.15 0.38
CA ALA A 111 18.80 7.95 -0.08
C ALA A 111 19.83 8.19 1.03
N ASN A 112 19.64 9.25 1.82
CA ASN A 112 20.49 9.57 2.98
C ASN A 112 20.46 8.48 4.04
N ARG A 113 19.29 7.90 4.35
CA ARG A 113 19.18 6.76 5.29
C ARG A 113 19.91 5.51 4.80
N ILE A 114 19.87 5.23 3.49
CA ILE A 114 20.60 4.09 2.90
C ILE A 114 22.11 4.35 2.92
N GLY A 115 22.55 5.57 2.60
CA GLY A 115 23.95 5.98 2.66
C GLY A 115 24.56 5.92 4.06
N GLN A 116 23.81 6.32 5.09
CA GLN A 116 24.27 6.23 6.48
C GLN A 116 24.40 4.79 7.00
N ARG A 117 23.58 3.86 6.49
CA ARG A 117 23.70 2.42 6.85
C ARG A 117 24.95 1.77 6.25
N ARG A 118 25.44 2.26 5.11
CA ARG A 118 26.68 1.75 4.48
C ARG A 118 27.96 2.28 5.12
N ARG A 119 27.92 3.42 5.81
CA ARG A 119 29.07 3.99 6.54
C ARG A 119 29.29 3.42 7.94
N ARG A 120 28.38 2.57 8.43
CA ARG A 120 28.44 1.94 9.77
C ARG A 120 28.74 0.43 9.72
N ARG A 121 29.26 -0.06 8.59
CA ARG A 121 29.82 -1.42 8.46
C ARG A 121 31.29 -1.32 8.13
#